data_AF-A0A2U1Y6J7-F1
#
_entry.id   AF-A0A2U1Y6J7-F1
#
_cell.length_a   1.000
_cell.length_b   1.000
_cell.length_c   1.000
_cell.angle_alpha   90.00
_cell.angle_beta   90.00
_cell.angle_gamma   90.00
#
_symmetry.space_group_name_H-M   'P 1'
#
loop_
_entity.id
_entity.type
_entity.pdbx_description
1 polymer ?
#
loop_
_entity_poly.entity_id
_entity_poly.type
_entity_poly.pdbx_seq_one_letter_code
_entity_poly.pdbx_strand_id
1 'polypeptide(L)'
;MAGERWLLARYNRSDGTSKDWAVAVIGGDLFVRFGKTGQAMQKKPIAKSSWKSSGAAAEGRRRLWEQTEQGYEILGTCTFGADGKATDLQSNPAAEIPAAEEVTSRPATMKDADIFFEITAVSWQRLFEVMEVAVGRLSDHYECRWSTREGIPTGVPVIEGWTPAFDGHTGIGRVRHAGSLRRANGVGALLFLLTMRMVASADVTVNVVKADGGTIDKDLRKEAALLATFESSVDLITPAAEDAGLIPKRIKLSQIDTGQADYWF
;
A
#
# COMPACT_ATOMS: atom_id res chain seq x y z
N MET A 1 11.85 -27.65 12.10
CA MET A 1 11.44 -26.38 12.74
C MET A 1 12.37 -25.30 12.23
N ALA A 2 11.88 -24.37 11.40
CA ALA A 2 12.71 -23.26 10.96
C ALA A 2 12.97 -22.34 12.17
N GLY A 3 14.24 -22.13 12.52
CA GLY A 3 14.60 -21.25 13.64
C GLY A 3 14.33 -19.78 13.32
N GLU A 4 14.03 -18.97 14.35
CA GLU A 4 13.91 -17.51 14.24
C GLU A 4 15.17 -16.96 13.53
N ARG A 5 15.00 -16.31 12.38
CA ARG A 5 16.12 -15.64 11.70
C ARG A 5 16.27 -14.21 12.20
N TRP A 6 17.50 -13.72 12.20
CA TRP A 6 17.89 -12.40 12.67
C TRP A 6 18.82 -11.73 11.67
N LEU A 7 18.67 -10.43 11.46
CA LEU A 7 19.66 -9.65 10.70
C LEU A 7 20.78 -9.24 11.64
N LEU A 8 22.01 -9.63 11.33
CA LEU A 8 23.20 -9.41 12.14
C LEU A 8 24.06 -8.29 11.57
N ALA A 9 24.47 -7.37 12.45
CA ALA A 9 25.46 -6.34 12.19
C ALA A 9 26.59 -6.40 13.23
N ARG A 10 27.78 -5.94 12.86
CA ARG A 10 28.97 -5.97 13.72
C ARG A 10 29.67 -4.63 13.73
N TYR A 11 30.05 -4.20 14.92
CA TYR A 11 30.95 -3.08 15.13
C TYR A 11 32.34 -3.60 15.50
N ASN A 12 33.35 -3.22 14.73
CA ASN A 12 34.74 -3.55 15.02
C ASN A 12 35.40 -2.35 15.72
N ARG A 13 36.07 -2.60 16.85
CA ARG A 13 36.85 -1.59 17.56
C ARG A 13 38.29 -1.60 17.10
N SER A 14 38.96 -0.46 17.26
CA SER A 14 40.39 -0.32 16.99
C SER A 14 41.28 -1.20 17.88
N ASP A 15 40.78 -1.62 19.04
CA ASP A 15 41.46 -2.55 19.96
C ASP A 15 41.36 -4.03 19.53
N GLY A 16 40.79 -4.31 18.36
CA GLY A 16 40.61 -5.66 17.81
C GLY A 16 39.42 -6.42 18.41
N THR A 17 38.71 -5.85 19.38
CA THR A 17 37.45 -6.44 19.89
C THR A 17 36.27 -6.04 19.01
N SER A 18 35.21 -6.85 19.04
CA SER A 18 34.01 -6.58 18.25
C SER A 18 32.74 -6.82 19.06
N LYS A 19 31.69 -6.11 18.65
CA LYS A 19 30.36 -6.18 19.25
C LYS A 19 29.36 -6.51 18.16
N ASP A 20 28.55 -7.53 18.44
CA ASP A 20 27.46 -7.92 17.57
C ASP A 20 26.17 -7.25 18.03
N TRP A 21 25.35 -6.90 17.06
CA TRP A 21 24.00 -6.41 17.25
C TRP A 21 23.11 -7.07 16.19
N ALA A 22 21.99 -7.63 16.61
CA ALA A 22 21.05 -8.29 15.71
C ALA A 22 19.63 -7.83 15.95
N VAL A 23 18.80 -7.86 14.91
CA VAL A 23 17.41 -7.43 14.95
C VAL A 23 16.51 -8.41 14.21
N ALA A 24 15.32 -8.66 14.76
CA ALA A 24 14.29 -9.50 14.16
C ALA A 24 12.90 -9.00 14.53
N VAL A 25 11.93 -9.23 13.64
CA VAL A 25 10.51 -9.09 13.95
C VAL A 25 9.95 -10.49 14.24
N ILE A 26 9.41 -10.68 15.43
CA ILE A 26 8.90 -11.98 15.90
C ILE A 26 7.50 -11.74 16.47
N GLY A 27 6.48 -12.40 15.91
CA GLY A 27 5.09 -12.22 16.34
C GLY A 27 4.59 -10.77 16.24
N GLY A 28 5.10 -10.00 15.26
CA GLY A 28 4.78 -8.58 15.10
C GLY A 28 5.46 -7.63 16.10
N ASP A 29 6.29 -8.14 17.01
CA ASP A 29 7.09 -7.35 17.94
C ASP A 29 8.56 -7.28 17.49
N LEU A 30 9.21 -6.16 17.81
CA LEU A 30 10.60 -5.92 17.46
C LEU A 30 11.51 -6.38 18.60
N PHE A 31 12.46 -7.26 18.29
CA PHE A 31 13.48 -7.68 19.23
C PHE A 31 14.87 -7.29 18.73
N VAL A 32 15.74 -7.00 19.69
CA VAL A 32 17.17 -6.83 19.45
C VAL A 32 17.96 -7.82 20.29
N ARG A 33 19.09 -8.25 19.76
CA ARG A 33 20.14 -8.95 20.49
C ARG A 33 21.41 -8.13 20.41
N PHE A 34 22.18 -8.08 21.49
CA PHE A 34 23.49 -7.44 21.47
C PHE A 34 24.45 -8.10 22.46
N GLY A 35 25.73 -8.05 22.15
CA GLY A 35 26.77 -8.66 22.99
C GLY A 35 28.15 -8.58 22.34
N LYS A 36 29.18 -9.01 23.06
CA LYS A 36 30.50 -9.21 22.45
C LYS A 36 30.40 -10.29 21.39
N THR A 37 31.11 -10.10 20.28
CA THR A 37 31.14 -11.07 19.18
C THR A 37 31.56 -12.46 19.66
N GLY A 38 30.86 -13.50 19.21
CA GLY A 38 31.12 -14.90 19.58
C GLY A 38 30.64 -15.29 20.99
N GLN A 39 30.02 -14.38 21.74
CA GLN A 39 29.45 -14.64 23.07
C GLN A 39 27.92 -14.72 23.01
N ALA A 40 27.31 -15.24 24.08
CA ALA A 40 25.86 -15.24 24.22
C ALA A 40 25.33 -13.79 24.22
N MET A 41 24.35 -13.53 23.36
CA MET A 41 23.79 -12.18 23.19
C MET A 41 22.46 -12.03 23.93
N GLN A 42 22.29 -10.92 24.63
CA GLN A 42 21.07 -10.63 25.38
C GLN A 42 19.92 -10.29 24.43
N LYS A 43 18.82 -11.07 24.44
CA LYS A 43 17.56 -10.74 23.75
C LYS A 43 16.80 -9.70 24.56
N LYS A 44 16.42 -8.58 23.93
CA LYS A 44 15.54 -7.57 24.53
C LYS A 44 14.38 -7.23 23.57
N PRO A 45 13.13 -7.20 24.05
CA PRO A 45 12.04 -6.62 23.30
C PRO A 45 12.20 -5.09 23.25
N ILE A 46 11.78 -4.48 22.15
CA ILE A 46 11.65 -3.02 22.03
C ILE A 46 10.18 -2.66 22.21
N ALA A 47 9.86 -1.98 23.32
CA ALA A 47 8.50 -1.58 23.64
C ALA A 47 7.88 -0.71 22.54
N LYS A 48 6.66 -1.02 22.11
CA LYS A 48 5.90 -0.28 21.08
C LYS A 48 5.77 1.20 21.37
N SER A 49 5.63 1.59 22.64
CA SER A 49 5.58 2.99 23.07
C SER A 49 6.86 3.79 22.78
N SER A 50 8.00 3.11 22.56
CA SER A 50 9.28 3.75 22.23
C SER A 50 9.55 3.83 20.72
N TRP A 51 8.64 3.31 19.89
CA TRP A 51 8.82 3.31 18.44
C TRP A 51 8.62 4.71 17.90
N LYS A 52 9.58 5.17 17.09
CA LYS A 52 9.43 6.42 16.31
C LYS A 52 8.91 6.13 14.90
N SER A 53 8.91 4.86 14.54
CA SER A 53 8.35 4.35 13.31
C SER A 53 7.07 3.63 13.58
N SER A 54 6.33 3.54 12.51
CA SER A 54 4.96 3.19 12.58
C SER A 54 4.81 1.66 12.86
N GLY A 55 5.68 0.79 12.32
CA GLY A 55 5.58 -0.68 12.49
C GLY A 55 6.90 -1.34 12.86
N ALA A 56 6.88 -2.58 13.34
CA ALA A 56 8.06 -3.30 13.83
C ALA A 56 9.19 -3.37 12.80
N ALA A 57 8.86 -3.66 11.53
CA ALA A 57 9.83 -3.70 10.44
C ALA A 57 10.42 -2.31 10.14
N ALA A 58 9.59 -1.26 10.12
CA ALA A 58 10.06 0.11 9.90
C ALA A 58 10.93 0.61 11.05
N GLU A 59 10.54 0.32 12.30
CA GLU A 59 11.33 0.65 13.49
C GLU A 59 12.62 -0.15 13.55
N GLY A 60 12.60 -1.41 13.14
CA GLY A 60 13.78 -2.24 12.97
C GLY A 60 14.76 -1.63 11.97
N ARG A 61 14.28 -1.21 10.79
CA ARG A 61 15.12 -0.55 9.76
C ARG A 61 15.70 0.77 10.28
N ARG A 62 14.89 1.57 10.98
CA ARG A 62 15.34 2.83 11.59
C ARG A 62 16.47 2.58 12.59
N ARG A 63 16.33 1.57 13.46
CA ARG A 63 17.35 1.24 14.47
C ARG A 63 18.60 0.63 13.86
N LEU A 64 18.45 -0.19 12.81
CA LEU A 64 19.57 -0.69 12.03
C LEU A 64 20.35 0.48 11.42
N TRP A 65 19.65 1.45 10.82
CA TRP A 65 20.27 2.68 10.32
C TRP A 65 20.99 3.46 11.43
N GLU A 66 20.38 3.60 12.63
CA GLU A 66 21.07 4.21 13.78
C GLU A 66 22.35 3.45 14.18
N GLN A 67 22.40 2.12 14.00
CA GLN A 67 23.62 1.34 14.24
C GLN A 67 24.65 1.54 13.12
N THR A 68 24.22 1.63 11.85
CA THR A 68 25.16 1.87 10.73
C THR A 68 25.79 3.26 10.83
N GLU A 69 25.03 4.28 11.27
CA GLU A 69 25.58 5.62 11.59
C GLU A 69 26.61 5.58 12.73
N GLN A 70 26.50 4.58 13.62
CA GLN A 70 27.48 4.32 14.68
C GLN A 70 28.64 3.43 14.23
N GLY A 71 28.73 3.10 12.94
CA GLY A 71 29.83 2.31 12.35
C GLY A 71 29.63 0.79 12.40
N TYR A 72 28.41 0.29 12.66
CA TYR A 72 28.13 -1.14 12.49
C TYR A 72 28.02 -1.49 11.00
N GLU A 73 28.59 -2.63 10.62
CA GLU A 73 28.50 -3.20 9.28
C GLU A 73 27.50 -4.35 9.25
N ILE A 74 26.63 -4.39 8.25
CA ILE A 74 25.65 -5.48 8.07
C ILE A 74 26.38 -6.72 7.55
N LEU A 75 26.24 -7.85 8.24
CA LEU A 75 26.89 -9.10 7.87
C LEU A 75 25.96 -10.03 7.09
N GLY A 76 24.67 -10.07 7.43
CA GLY A 76 23.70 -10.98 6.83
C GLY A 76 22.72 -11.56 7.84
N THR A 77 22.07 -12.66 7.50
CA THR A 77 21.07 -13.28 8.41
C THR A 77 21.65 -14.46 9.17
N CYS A 78 21.28 -14.62 10.44
CA CYS A 78 21.71 -15.73 11.28
C CYS A 78 20.54 -16.30 12.08
N THR A 79 20.76 -17.43 12.74
CA THR A 79 19.91 -17.96 13.81
C THR A 79 20.65 -17.84 15.14
N PHE A 80 19.99 -18.21 16.24
CA PHE A 80 20.63 -18.29 17.56
C PHE A 80 20.46 -19.68 18.14
N GLY A 81 21.56 -20.25 18.63
CA GLY A 81 21.55 -21.52 19.35
C GLY A 81 20.91 -21.40 20.73
N ALA A 82 20.71 -22.55 21.39
CA ALA A 82 20.20 -22.61 22.77
C ALA A 82 21.11 -21.90 23.80
N ASP A 83 22.41 -21.77 23.48
CA ASP A 83 23.40 -21.02 24.26
C ASP A 83 23.36 -19.50 24.02
N GLY A 84 22.47 -19.03 23.14
CA GLY A 84 22.29 -17.62 22.82
C GLY A 84 23.39 -17.03 21.93
N LYS A 85 24.25 -17.86 21.33
CA LYS A 85 25.24 -17.42 20.34
C LYS A 85 24.66 -17.43 18.93
N ALA A 86 25.14 -16.51 18.09
CA ALA A 86 24.77 -16.48 16.68
C ALA A 86 25.35 -17.70 15.94
N THR A 87 24.52 -18.36 15.15
CA THR A 87 24.85 -19.56 14.36
C THR A 87 24.26 -19.44 12.95
N ASP A 88 24.75 -20.24 12.00
CA ASP A 88 24.20 -20.28 10.63
C ASP A 88 24.12 -18.90 9.96
N LEU A 89 25.24 -18.15 9.99
CA LEU A 89 25.34 -16.85 9.34
C LEU A 89 25.36 -17.04 7.81
N GLN A 90 24.30 -16.59 7.15
CA GLN A 90 24.24 -16.41 5.71
C GLN A 90 24.64 -14.98 5.38
N SER A 91 25.91 -14.82 4.95
CA SER A 91 26.48 -13.53 4.62
C SER A 91 25.75 -12.87 3.45
N ASN A 92 25.18 -11.69 3.70
CA ASN A 92 24.53 -10.87 2.70
C ASN A 92 24.43 -9.43 3.25
N PRO A 93 25.33 -8.52 2.84
CA PRO A 93 25.33 -7.13 3.29
C PRO A 93 24.06 -6.35 2.90
N ALA A 94 23.31 -6.84 1.90
CA ALA A 94 22.03 -6.29 1.46
C ALA A 94 20.82 -7.03 2.09
N ALA A 95 21.03 -7.85 3.12
CA ALA A 95 19.96 -8.58 3.76
C ALA A 95 18.98 -7.65 4.48
N GLU A 96 17.69 -7.96 4.34
CA GLU A 96 16.62 -7.27 5.05
C GLU A 96 16.33 -7.93 6.41
N ILE A 97 15.59 -7.21 7.27
CA ILE A 97 15.21 -7.73 8.58
C ILE A 97 14.22 -8.87 8.39
N PRO A 98 14.57 -10.10 8.81
CA PRO A 98 13.65 -11.23 8.72
C PRO A 98 12.44 -11.01 9.62
N ALA A 99 11.25 -11.18 9.04
CA ALA A 99 10.02 -11.34 9.79
C ALA A 99 9.80 -12.83 10.00
N ALA A 100 9.83 -13.29 11.26
CA ALA A 100 9.33 -14.62 11.58
C ALA A 100 7.82 -14.60 11.31
N GLU A 101 7.39 -15.40 10.34
CA GLU A 101 5.98 -15.59 10.02
C GLU A 101 5.26 -16.18 11.24
N GLU A 102 4.54 -15.34 11.96
CA GLU A 102 3.30 -15.76 12.59
C GLU A 102 2.15 -15.34 11.70
N VAL A 103 1.42 -16.34 11.24
CA VAL A 103 0.03 -16.22 10.81
C VAL A 103 -0.74 -15.62 11.99
N THR A 104 -0.87 -14.30 12.08
CA THR A 104 -2.01 -13.62 12.71
C THR A 104 -2.01 -12.11 12.44
N SER A 105 -3.22 -11.61 12.36
CA SER A 105 -3.72 -10.31 11.93
C SER A 105 -3.23 -9.04 12.68
N ARG A 106 -2.84 -8.03 11.86
CA ARG A 106 -2.98 -6.54 12.01
C ARG A 106 -2.10 -5.79 13.04
N PRO A 107 -1.92 -4.45 12.90
CA PRO A 107 -2.02 -3.57 11.72
C PRO A 107 -0.69 -2.87 11.38
N ALA A 108 -0.37 -2.80 10.08
CA ALA A 108 0.68 -1.93 9.57
C ALA A 108 0.20 -0.49 9.67
N THR A 109 0.89 0.28 10.47
CA THR A 109 0.86 1.73 10.41
C THR A 109 1.11 2.33 9.02
N MET A 110 0.25 3.29 8.73
CA MET A 110 0.12 4.07 7.52
C MET A 110 1.27 5.06 7.33
N LYS A 111 2.20 4.77 6.41
CA LYS A 111 3.02 5.81 5.75
C LYS A 111 3.12 5.66 4.23
N ASP A 112 2.43 4.68 3.64
CA ASP A 112 2.43 4.46 2.19
C ASP A 112 1.07 4.73 1.56
N ALA A 113 0.06 5.07 2.36
CA ALA A 113 -1.27 5.35 1.88
C ALA A 113 -1.37 6.83 1.50
N ASP A 114 -1.33 7.14 0.21
CA ASP A 114 -1.59 8.49 -0.29
C ASP A 114 -3.07 8.86 -0.10
N ILE A 115 -3.94 7.84 -0.12
CA ILE A 115 -5.40 7.99 -0.09
C ILE A 115 -6.01 6.99 0.89
N PHE A 116 -7.00 7.46 1.65
CA PHE A 116 -7.92 6.63 2.41
C PHE A 116 -9.31 6.68 1.81
N PHE A 117 -10.02 5.56 1.90
CA PHE A 117 -11.38 5.49 1.42
C PHE A 117 -12.29 4.69 2.34
N GLU A 118 -13.56 5.04 2.30
CA GLU A 118 -14.65 4.30 2.94
C GLU A 118 -15.82 4.19 1.97
N ILE A 119 -16.29 2.97 1.77
CA ILE A 119 -17.44 2.61 0.94
C ILE A 119 -18.49 2.02 1.86
N THR A 120 -19.72 2.52 1.78
CA THR A 120 -20.88 1.91 2.42
C THR A 120 -22.00 1.75 1.40
N ALA A 121 -22.77 0.68 1.50
CA ALA A 121 -23.93 0.47 0.66
C ALA A 121 -25.06 -0.23 1.43
N VAL A 122 -26.30 0.06 1.09
CA VAL A 122 -27.48 -0.59 1.70
C VAL A 122 -27.58 -2.08 1.35
N SER A 123 -27.03 -2.49 0.20
CA SER A 123 -26.95 -3.87 -0.26
C SER A 123 -25.78 -4.08 -1.22
N TRP A 124 -25.41 -5.35 -1.44
CA TRP A 124 -24.40 -5.71 -2.43
C TRP A 124 -24.83 -5.35 -3.86
N GLN A 125 -26.11 -5.56 -4.21
CA GLN A 125 -26.63 -5.28 -5.55
C GLN A 125 -26.44 -3.80 -5.91
N ARG A 126 -26.74 -2.89 -4.97
CA ARG A 126 -26.53 -1.44 -5.18
C ARG A 126 -25.06 -1.08 -5.34
N LEU A 127 -24.19 -1.70 -4.56
CA LEU A 127 -22.76 -1.51 -4.71
C LEU A 127 -22.26 -2.05 -6.06
N PHE A 128 -22.74 -3.21 -6.48
CA PHE A 128 -22.37 -3.84 -7.74
C PHE A 128 -22.76 -2.97 -8.94
N GLU A 129 -23.98 -2.42 -8.97
CA GLU A 129 -24.42 -1.45 -9.99
C GLU A 129 -23.44 -0.28 -10.13
N VAL A 130 -22.99 0.30 -9.01
CA VAL A 130 -22.01 1.40 -8.98
C VAL A 130 -20.63 0.95 -9.48
N MET A 131 -20.16 -0.24 -9.06
CA MET A 131 -18.88 -0.80 -9.50
C MET A 131 -18.90 -1.12 -11.01
N GLU A 132 -20.00 -1.65 -11.53
CA GLU A 132 -20.18 -1.98 -12.95
C GLU A 132 -20.10 -0.74 -13.83
N VAL A 133 -20.78 0.34 -13.44
CA VAL A 133 -20.69 1.62 -14.14
C VAL A 133 -19.27 2.18 -14.09
N ALA A 134 -18.60 2.11 -12.93
CA ALA A 134 -17.23 2.61 -12.79
C ALA A 134 -16.22 1.79 -13.62
N VAL A 135 -16.35 0.46 -13.65
CA VAL A 135 -15.53 -0.42 -14.50
C VAL A 135 -15.76 -0.12 -15.97
N GLY A 136 -17.02 -0.03 -16.41
CA GLY A 136 -17.35 0.20 -17.83
C GLY A 136 -16.83 1.53 -18.36
N ARG A 137 -16.65 2.54 -17.49
CA ARG A 137 -16.05 3.83 -17.88
C ARG A 137 -14.53 3.83 -17.94
N LEU A 138 -13.87 2.82 -17.37
CA LEU A 138 -12.40 2.75 -17.27
C LEU A 138 -11.79 1.61 -18.10
N SER A 139 -12.59 0.63 -18.53
CA SER A 139 -12.12 -0.59 -19.22
C SER A 139 -11.40 -0.33 -20.55
N ASP A 140 -11.67 0.79 -21.21
CA ASP A 140 -10.99 1.14 -22.47
C ASP A 140 -9.56 1.67 -22.25
N HIS A 141 -9.23 2.04 -21.00
CA HIS A 141 -7.97 2.71 -20.63
C HIS A 141 -7.12 1.90 -19.64
N TYR A 142 -7.71 0.95 -18.93
CA TYR A 142 -7.07 0.15 -17.89
C TYR A 142 -7.50 -1.32 -17.96
N GLU A 143 -6.63 -2.24 -17.53
CA GLU A 143 -6.98 -3.65 -17.36
C GLU A 143 -8.01 -3.78 -16.23
N CYS A 144 -9.27 -3.93 -16.63
CA CYS A 144 -10.38 -4.21 -15.74
C CYS A 144 -10.90 -5.63 -15.99
N ARG A 145 -10.94 -6.45 -14.93
CA ARG A 145 -11.52 -7.79 -14.99
C ARG A 145 -12.36 -8.09 -13.76
N TRP A 146 -13.28 -9.02 -13.87
CA TRP A 146 -14.08 -9.49 -12.74
C TRP A 146 -13.48 -10.78 -12.18
N SER A 147 -13.21 -10.77 -10.88
CA SER A 147 -12.80 -11.96 -10.14
C SER A 147 -14.03 -12.54 -9.43
N THR A 148 -14.41 -13.75 -9.81
CA THR A 148 -15.46 -14.54 -9.16
C THR A 148 -14.82 -15.67 -8.37
N ARG A 149 -15.32 -15.94 -7.16
CA ARG A 149 -14.88 -17.09 -6.37
C ARG A 149 -15.96 -18.17 -6.40
N GLU A 150 -15.54 -19.42 -6.58
CA GLU A 150 -16.45 -20.56 -6.54
C GLU A 150 -17.23 -20.58 -5.22
N GLY A 151 -18.56 -20.73 -5.32
CA GLY A 151 -19.47 -20.68 -4.17
C GLY A 151 -19.89 -19.28 -3.69
N ILE A 152 -19.38 -18.20 -4.31
CA ILE A 152 -19.81 -16.82 -4.03
C ILE A 152 -20.58 -16.29 -5.25
N PRO A 153 -21.87 -15.91 -5.12
CA PRO A 153 -22.70 -15.50 -6.26
C PRO A 153 -22.35 -14.12 -6.82
N THR A 154 -21.27 -13.50 -6.33
CA THR A 154 -20.92 -12.11 -6.62
C THR A 154 -19.44 -11.96 -6.96
N GLY A 155 -19.14 -11.19 -8.01
CA GLY A 155 -17.78 -10.88 -8.43
C GLY A 155 -17.28 -9.55 -7.87
N VAL A 156 -15.96 -9.41 -7.73
CA VAL A 156 -15.28 -8.15 -7.41
C VAL A 156 -14.41 -7.71 -8.59
N PRO A 157 -14.32 -6.40 -8.87
CA PRO A 157 -13.47 -5.92 -9.95
C PRO A 157 -12.00 -6.01 -9.54
N VAL A 158 -11.14 -6.26 -10.52
CA VAL A 158 -9.69 -6.15 -10.43
C VAL A 158 -9.27 -5.08 -11.43
N ILE A 159 -8.63 -4.02 -10.93
CA ILE A 159 -8.19 -2.87 -11.71
C ILE A 159 -6.67 -2.85 -11.67
N GLU A 160 -5.98 -3.15 -12.77
CA GLU A 160 -4.50 -3.17 -12.82
C GLU A 160 -3.89 -4.04 -11.70
N GLY A 161 -4.52 -5.19 -11.41
CA GLY A 161 -4.10 -6.08 -10.33
C GLY A 161 -4.52 -5.67 -8.91
N TRP A 162 -5.11 -4.49 -8.71
CA TRP A 162 -5.71 -4.09 -7.43
C TRP A 162 -7.15 -4.60 -7.28
N THR A 163 -7.53 -5.07 -6.09
CA THR A 163 -8.88 -5.58 -5.81
C THR A 163 -9.42 -4.98 -4.51
N PRO A 164 -10.61 -4.35 -4.50
CA PRO A 164 -11.26 -3.91 -3.28
C PRO A 164 -11.75 -5.12 -2.46
N ALA A 165 -11.44 -5.13 -1.17
CA ALA A 165 -11.70 -6.26 -0.27
C ALA A 165 -12.91 -5.98 0.63
N PHE A 166 -14.11 -6.31 0.17
CA PHE A 166 -15.33 -6.03 0.92
C PHE A 166 -15.58 -7.05 2.04
N ASP A 167 -15.79 -6.57 3.27
CA ASP A 167 -16.28 -7.39 4.36
C ASP A 167 -17.76 -7.73 4.07
N GLY A 168 -18.08 -9.01 3.87
CA GLY A 168 -19.47 -9.47 3.66
C GLY A 168 -19.83 -9.93 2.25
N HIS A 169 -18.97 -10.71 1.59
CA HIS A 169 -19.25 -11.43 0.34
C HIS A 169 -20.41 -12.46 0.40
N THR A 170 -21.30 -12.39 1.39
CA THR A 170 -22.43 -13.30 1.58
C THR A 170 -23.73 -12.80 0.94
N GLY A 171 -23.74 -11.60 0.33
CA GLY A 171 -24.86 -11.09 -0.46
C GLY A 171 -26.09 -10.61 0.32
N ILE A 172 -26.04 -10.59 1.65
CA ILE A 172 -27.16 -10.19 2.52
C ILE A 172 -26.69 -9.12 3.51
N GLY A 173 -27.35 -7.96 3.48
CA GLY A 173 -27.15 -6.87 4.44
C GLY A 173 -26.36 -5.68 3.88
N ARG A 174 -26.13 -4.69 4.76
CA ARG A 174 -25.35 -3.49 4.44
C ARG A 174 -23.89 -3.86 4.23
N VAL A 175 -23.29 -3.31 3.18
CA VAL A 175 -21.86 -3.48 2.89
C VAL A 175 -21.09 -2.32 3.49
N ARG A 176 -19.95 -2.62 4.12
CA ARG A 176 -18.98 -1.62 4.55
C ARG A 176 -17.59 -2.09 4.17
N HIS A 177 -16.82 -1.19 3.59
CA HIS A 177 -15.41 -1.43 3.28
C HIS A 177 -14.63 -0.15 3.48
N ALA A 178 -13.55 -0.23 4.25
CA ALA A 178 -12.61 0.86 4.39
C ALA A 178 -11.21 0.35 4.06
N GLY A 179 -10.43 1.20 3.42
CA GLY A 179 -9.12 0.83 2.95
C GLY A 179 -8.25 2.03 2.64
N SER A 180 -7.10 1.73 2.06
CA SER A 180 -6.13 2.73 1.66
C SER A 180 -5.56 2.38 0.29
N LEU A 181 -5.34 3.39 -0.54
CA LEU A 181 -4.55 3.24 -1.76
C LEU A 181 -3.13 3.76 -1.55
N ARG A 182 -2.19 3.02 -2.10
CA ARG A 182 -0.77 3.32 -2.15
C ARG A 182 -0.36 3.50 -3.60
N ARG A 183 0.78 4.14 -3.85
CA ARG A 183 1.43 4.19 -5.18
C ARG A 183 1.39 2.85 -5.93
N ALA A 184 1.73 1.75 -5.25
CA ALA A 184 1.76 0.40 -5.83
C ALA A 184 0.40 -0.13 -6.32
N ASN A 185 -0.72 0.49 -5.93
CA ASN A 185 -2.05 0.15 -6.43
C ASN A 185 -2.38 0.83 -7.78
N GLY A 186 -1.55 1.77 -8.22
CA GLY A 186 -1.69 2.46 -9.49
C GLY A 186 -2.78 3.54 -9.50
N VAL A 187 -2.70 4.44 -10.48
CA VAL A 187 -3.66 5.54 -10.66
C VAL A 187 -5.05 5.03 -11.07
N GLY A 188 -5.13 3.86 -11.71
CA GLY A 188 -6.40 3.23 -12.10
C GLY A 188 -7.32 2.95 -10.90
N ALA A 189 -6.74 2.47 -9.78
CA ALA A 189 -7.50 2.25 -8.55
C ALA A 189 -8.07 3.57 -7.97
N LEU A 190 -7.30 4.67 -8.04
CA LEU A 190 -7.77 5.99 -7.63
C LEU A 190 -8.92 6.46 -8.51
N LEU A 191 -8.75 6.40 -9.84
CA LEU A 191 -9.79 6.80 -10.80
C LEU A 191 -11.06 5.97 -10.63
N PHE A 192 -10.93 4.67 -10.34
CA PHE A 192 -12.07 3.80 -10.03
C PHE A 192 -12.86 4.30 -8.80
N LEU A 193 -12.19 4.56 -7.68
CA LEU A 193 -12.87 5.06 -6.46
C LEU A 193 -13.51 6.43 -6.68
N LEU A 194 -12.85 7.32 -7.42
CA LEU A 194 -13.39 8.65 -7.74
C LEU A 194 -14.59 8.56 -8.67
N THR A 195 -14.55 7.64 -9.64
CA THR A 195 -15.68 7.37 -10.55
C THR A 195 -16.86 6.81 -9.78
N MET A 196 -16.63 5.84 -8.87
CA MET A 196 -17.66 5.34 -7.97
C MET A 196 -18.28 6.45 -7.12
N ARG A 197 -17.45 7.33 -6.51
CA ARG A 197 -17.92 8.49 -5.74
C ARG A 197 -18.80 9.43 -6.57
N MET A 198 -18.50 9.58 -7.85
CA MET A 198 -19.27 10.44 -8.74
C MET A 198 -20.60 9.81 -9.17
N VAL A 199 -20.64 8.51 -9.43
CA VAL A 199 -21.85 7.79 -9.91
C VAL A 199 -22.67 7.17 -8.78
N ALA A 200 -22.22 7.31 -7.53
CA ALA A 200 -22.91 6.81 -6.35
C ALA A 200 -24.34 7.36 -6.25
N SER A 201 -25.30 6.47 -5.98
CA SER A 201 -26.68 6.83 -5.67
C SER A 201 -26.85 7.11 -4.17
N ALA A 202 -28.05 7.51 -3.73
CA ALA A 202 -28.35 7.69 -2.30
C ALA A 202 -28.13 6.42 -1.44
N ASP A 203 -28.11 5.25 -2.09
CA ASP A 203 -27.94 3.93 -1.47
C ASP A 203 -26.47 3.53 -1.28
N VAL A 204 -25.52 4.30 -1.83
CA VAL A 204 -24.08 4.02 -1.79
C VAL A 204 -23.33 5.30 -1.43
N THR A 205 -22.43 5.23 -0.45
CA THR A 205 -21.54 6.35 -0.12
C THR A 205 -20.10 5.92 -0.35
N VAL A 206 -19.33 6.74 -1.07
CA VAL A 206 -17.90 6.53 -1.33
C VAL A 206 -17.15 7.79 -0.91
N ASN A 207 -16.46 7.69 0.22
CA ASN A 207 -15.59 8.74 0.73
C ASN A 207 -14.17 8.43 0.30
N VAL A 208 -13.48 9.43 -0.23
CA VAL A 208 -12.07 9.33 -0.67
C VAL A 208 -11.36 10.60 -0.20
N VAL A 209 -10.34 10.43 0.62
CA VAL A 209 -9.58 11.52 1.25
C VAL A 209 -8.09 11.27 1.13
N LYS A 210 -7.31 12.35 1.08
CA LYS A 210 -5.85 12.32 1.11
C LYS A 210 -5.33 11.89 2.48
N ALA A 211 -4.06 11.53 2.53
CA ALA A 211 -3.38 11.15 3.77
C ALA A 211 -3.43 12.22 4.88
N ASP A 212 -3.47 13.50 4.49
CA ASP A 212 -3.60 14.65 5.39
C ASP A 212 -5.05 14.93 5.83
N GLY A 213 -6.01 14.09 5.41
CA GLY A 213 -7.44 14.27 5.65
C GLY A 213 -8.10 15.26 4.68
N GLY A 214 -7.34 15.85 3.76
CA GLY A 214 -7.86 16.74 2.73
C GLY A 214 -8.77 16.01 1.74
N THR A 215 -9.77 16.71 1.24
CA THR A 215 -10.59 16.19 0.14
C THR A 215 -9.81 16.24 -1.18
N ILE A 216 -10.13 15.31 -2.08
CA ILE A 216 -9.67 15.34 -3.46
C ILE A 216 -10.65 16.21 -4.25
N ASP A 217 -10.15 17.27 -4.88
CA ASP A 217 -10.96 18.20 -5.68
C ASP A 217 -11.70 17.43 -6.79
N LYS A 218 -12.87 17.95 -7.17
CA LYS A 218 -13.64 17.41 -8.30
C LYS A 218 -12.90 17.62 -9.62
N ASP A 219 -12.08 18.65 -9.71
CA ASP A 219 -11.20 18.90 -10.85
C ASP A 219 -9.80 18.30 -10.59
N LEU A 220 -9.57 17.10 -11.12
CA LEU A 220 -8.29 16.39 -11.01
C LEU A 220 -7.10 17.16 -11.60
N ARG A 221 -7.33 18.21 -12.42
CA ARG A 221 -6.25 19.07 -12.92
C ARG A 221 -5.55 19.84 -11.82
N LYS A 222 -6.23 20.09 -10.70
CA LYS A 222 -5.66 20.74 -9.51
C LYS A 222 -4.90 19.78 -8.61
N GLU A 223 -4.98 18.48 -8.89
CA GLU A 223 -4.41 17.42 -8.07
C GLU A 223 -3.09 16.88 -8.65
N ALA A 224 -2.33 17.73 -9.36
CA ALA A 224 -1.09 17.33 -10.02
C ALA A 224 -0.06 16.69 -9.06
N ALA A 225 0.06 17.22 -7.84
CA ALA A 225 0.93 16.66 -6.81
C ALA A 225 0.49 15.26 -6.36
N LEU A 226 -0.81 15.01 -6.28
CA LEU A 226 -1.37 13.70 -5.97
C LEU A 226 -1.15 12.73 -7.13
N LEU A 227 -1.39 13.14 -8.38
CA LEU A 227 -1.16 12.28 -9.54
C LEU A 227 0.30 11.84 -9.66
N ALA A 228 1.23 12.73 -9.31
CA ALA A 228 2.66 12.44 -9.29
C ALA A 228 3.04 11.33 -8.27
N THR A 229 2.30 11.16 -7.16
CA THR A 229 2.58 10.06 -6.21
C THR A 229 2.32 8.70 -6.83
N PHE A 230 1.39 8.62 -7.79
CA PHE A 230 1.07 7.44 -8.58
C PHE A 230 1.85 7.35 -9.90
N GLU A 231 2.96 8.09 -10.04
CA GLU A 231 3.76 8.15 -11.29
C GLU A 231 2.94 8.56 -12.51
N SER A 232 1.90 9.37 -12.30
CA SER A 232 0.98 9.79 -13.34
C SER A 232 0.95 11.31 -13.48
N SER A 233 0.25 11.79 -14.49
CA SER A 233 0.06 13.20 -14.76
C SER A 233 -1.34 13.46 -15.31
N VAL A 234 -1.76 14.72 -15.27
CA VAL A 234 -3.05 15.14 -15.84
C VAL A 234 -3.16 14.71 -17.30
N ASP A 235 -2.10 14.88 -18.09
CA ASP A 235 -2.12 14.53 -19.51
C ASP A 235 -2.29 13.02 -19.74
N LEU A 236 -1.62 12.19 -18.92
CA LEU A 236 -1.73 10.73 -19.02
C LEU A 236 -3.13 10.23 -18.64
N ILE A 237 -3.76 10.83 -17.63
CA ILE A 237 -5.10 10.41 -17.19
C ILE A 237 -6.24 11.07 -17.98
N THR A 238 -5.98 12.13 -18.75
CA THR A 238 -7.05 12.95 -19.38
C THR A 238 -8.04 12.10 -20.17
N PRO A 239 -7.63 11.18 -21.07
CA PRO A 239 -8.59 10.37 -21.83
C PRO A 239 -9.52 9.55 -20.92
N ALA A 240 -8.95 8.84 -19.94
CA ALA A 240 -9.72 8.04 -19.00
C ALA A 240 -10.59 8.89 -18.07
N ALA A 241 -10.08 10.04 -17.62
CA ALA A 241 -10.81 10.94 -16.72
C ALA A 241 -11.96 11.66 -17.43
N GLU A 242 -11.83 11.97 -18.72
CA GLU A 242 -12.90 12.54 -19.54
C GLU A 242 -14.03 11.52 -19.78
N ASP A 243 -13.70 10.27 -20.12
CA ASP A 243 -14.70 9.21 -20.32
C ASP A 243 -15.33 8.75 -19.00
N ALA A 244 -14.55 8.75 -17.92
CA ALA A 244 -15.07 8.57 -16.57
C ALA A 244 -16.00 9.70 -16.15
N GLY A 245 -15.90 10.90 -16.75
CA GLY A 245 -16.64 12.10 -16.37
C GLY A 245 -16.04 12.86 -15.19
N LEU A 246 -14.82 12.50 -14.76
CA LEU A 246 -14.08 13.14 -13.68
C LEU A 246 -13.49 14.49 -14.11
N ILE A 247 -13.31 14.72 -15.41
CA ILE A 247 -12.89 16.00 -15.99
C ILE A 247 -13.86 16.32 -17.15
N PRO A 248 -14.23 17.60 -17.37
CA PRO A 248 -15.00 17.97 -18.55
C PRO A 248 -14.28 17.59 -19.84
N LYS A 249 -15.01 17.03 -20.81
CA LYS A 249 -14.46 16.73 -22.14
C LYS A 249 -13.92 18.00 -22.78
N ARG A 250 -12.67 17.98 -23.25
CA ARG A 250 -12.11 19.04 -24.09
C ARG A 250 -12.94 19.15 -25.36
N ILE A 251 -13.47 20.34 -25.64
CA ILE A 251 -14.07 20.64 -26.95
C ILE A 251 -12.92 20.66 -27.95
N LYS A 252 -12.81 19.62 -28.77
CA LYS A 252 -11.90 19.64 -29.92
C LYS A 252 -12.51 20.55 -30.98
N LEU A 253 -12.07 21.82 -31.01
CA LEU A 253 -12.45 22.79 -32.03
C LEU A 253 -12.15 22.29 -33.46
N SER A 254 -11.18 21.37 -33.62
CA SER A 254 -10.87 20.70 -34.89
C SER A 254 -11.92 19.69 -35.36
N GLN A 255 -12.90 19.35 -34.52
CA GLN A 255 -14.06 18.51 -34.86
C GLN A 255 -15.36 19.32 -34.95
N ILE A 256 -15.30 20.63 -34.66
CA ILE A 256 -16.35 21.53 -35.11
C ILE A 256 -16.13 21.66 -36.60
N ASP A 257 -16.83 20.83 -37.36
CA ASP A 257 -17.07 21.07 -38.76
C ASP A 257 -17.64 22.48 -38.84
N THR A 258 -16.82 23.45 -39.23
CA THR A 258 -17.31 24.70 -39.79
C THR A 258 -17.83 24.33 -41.15
N GLY A 259 -18.92 23.54 -41.14
CA GLY A 259 -19.72 23.21 -42.29
C GLY A 259 -19.97 24.54 -42.94
N GLN A 260 -19.36 24.69 -44.10
CA GLN A 260 -19.34 25.85 -44.94
C GLN A 260 -20.78 26.33 -45.06
N ALA A 261 -21.15 27.29 -44.23
CA ALA A 261 -22.43 27.94 -44.34
C ALA A 261 -22.27 28.88 -45.53
N ASP A 262 -22.69 28.40 -46.69
CA ASP A 262 -23.02 29.22 -47.84
C ASP A 262 -24.11 30.22 -47.43
N TYR A 263 -23.71 31.28 -46.75
CA TYR A 263 -24.55 32.46 -46.56
C TYR A 263 -24.41 33.33 -47.81
N TRP A 264 -25.23 33.03 -48.81
CA TRP A 264 -25.68 34.00 -49.79
C TRP A 264 -27.06 34.49 -49.39
N PHE A 265 -27.16 35.58 -48.63
CA PHE A 265 -28.27 36.56 -48.67
C PHE A 265 -27.81 37.87 -48.02
#